data_AF-A0A453L3T6-F1
#
_entry.id   AF-A0A453L3T6-F1
#
_cell.length_a   1.000
_cell.length_b   1.000
_cell.length_c   1.000
_cell.angle_alpha   90.00
_cell.angle_beta   90.00
_cell.angle_gamma   90.00
#
_symmetry.space_group_name_H-M   'P 1'
#
loop_
_entity.id
_entity.type
_entity.pdbx_description
1 polymer ?
#
loop_
_entity_poly.entity_id
_entity_poly.type
_entity_poly.pdbx_seq_one_letter_code
_entity_poly.pdbx_strand_id
1 'polypeptide(L)'
;MERGVRELWAESRELLGLHSPDAVARADLPPTPLAFLRDHVSPGRPLLVSAAATRHWPAASLWPTESYLPDALRSTDVSVHLTPDGRADALAPHPRRPGASCFASAHVRRVGFPAAVRLIRGSDPAAGLVAYAQQQDDCLRGEYAAVARDVDAHVPWASEALGCLPEAVNLWIGNSCSVTSFHKDHYDNIYAVLSGEKHFLLLPPTEHHRLHVRDYPAARYVPVEEGEEVPKLRLEMEEPERVVPWSSVDPYPASPEEMAAQVSSCPLYFKGPRPIRCTVRAGEILYLPSMWFHHVSQSPGPNGLTIAVNYWYDMQFDIKYAYFNFLRSLEIKDSPLENNDDAFEGELEEKNE
;
A
#
# COMPACT_ATOMS: atom_id res chain seq x y z
N MET A 1 19.56 -18.68 -13.75
CA MET A 1 19.13 -17.33 -13.35
C MET A 1 17.81 -17.37 -12.59
N GLU A 2 16.76 -18.00 -13.13
CA GLU A 2 15.45 -18.12 -12.46
C GLU A 2 15.51 -18.78 -11.08
N ARG A 3 16.26 -19.89 -10.94
CA ARG A 3 16.51 -20.55 -9.65
C ARG A 3 17.09 -19.58 -8.62
N GLY A 4 18.12 -18.83 -8.99
CA GLY A 4 18.76 -17.85 -8.10
C GLY A 4 17.84 -16.71 -7.66
N VAL A 5 16.90 -16.26 -8.52
CA VAL A 5 15.90 -15.25 -8.11
C VAL A 5 14.90 -15.84 -7.10
N ARG A 6 14.50 -17.10 -7.27
CA ARG A 6 13.59 -17.76 -6.32
C ARG A 6 14.28 -18.07 -4.99
N GLU A 7 15.55 -18.46 -5.01
CA GLU A 7 16.39 -18.64 -3.82
C GLU A 7 16.55 -17.29 -3.09
N LEU A 8 16.81 -16.20 -3.82
CA LEU A 8 16.90 -14.84 -3.27
C LEU A 8 15.64 -14.43 -2.48
N TRP A 9 14.45 -14.85 -2.89
CA TRP A 9 13.23 -14.56 -2.12
C TRP A 9 13.27 -15.16 -0.72
N ALA A 10 13.75 -16.40 -0.59
CA ALA A 10 13.87 -17.08 0.69
C ALA A 10 15.02 -16.49 1.53
N GLU A 11 16.20 -16.32 0.93
CA GLU A 11 17.40 -15.81 1.60
C GLU A 11 17.21 -14.36 2.09
N SER A 12 16.58 -13.50 1.28
CA SER A 12 16.25 -12.12 1.66
C SER A 12 15.32 -12.09 2.88
N ARG A 13 14.28 -12.92 2.88
CA ARG A 13 13.38 -13.03 4.04
C ARG A 13 14.09 -13.56 5.27
N GLU A 14 14.97 -14.55 5.12
CA GLU A 14 15.74 -15.10 6.23
C GLU A 14 16.65 -14.03 6.86
N LEU A 15 17.39 -13.30 6.03
CA LEU A 15 18.29 -12.24 6.48
C LEU A 15 17.55 -11.10 7.21
N LEU A 16 16.34 -10.77 6.74
CA LEU A 16 15.50 -9.73 7.34
C LEU A 16 14.69 -10.22 8.56
N GLY A 17 14.80 -11.50 8.92
CA GLY A 17 14.06 -12.09 10.04
C GLY A 17 12.55 -12.25 9.77
N LEU A 18 12.16 -12.38 8.50
CA LEU A 18 10.77 -12.42 8.02
C LEU A 18 10.32 -13.87 7.74
N HIS A 19 10.60 -14.77 8.70
CA HIS A 19 10.41 -16.21 8.54
C HIS A 19 8.95 -16.66 8.56
N SER A 20 8.02 -15.80 8.99
CA SER A 20 6.59 -16.10 9.05
C SER A 20 5.75 -14.94 8.51
N PRO A 21 4.49 -15.18 8.13
CA PRO A 21 3.59 -14.10 7.71
C PRO A 21 3.44 -13.00 8.76
N ASP A 22 3.50 -13.30 10.06
CA ASP A 22 3.29 -12.31 11.13
C ASP A 22 4.60 -11.75 11.71
N ALA A 23 5.70 -11.82 10.94
CA ALA A 23 7.06 -11.57 11.42
C ALA A 23 7.50 -10.09 11.46
N VAL A 24 6.61 -9.12 11.23
CA VAL A 24 6.99 -7.70 11.34
C VAL A 24 7.48 -7.41 12.76
N ALA A 25 8.68 -6.83 12.84
CA ALA A 25 9.31 -6.49 14.12
C ALA A 25 8.44 -5.51 14.90
N ARG A 26 8.37 -5.69 16.23
CA ARG A 26 7.57 -4.83 17.12
C ARG A 26 8.46 -4.13 18.14
N ALA A 27 8.19 -2.86 18.39
CA ALA A 27 8.83 -2.09 19.45
C ALA A 27 7.77 -1.46 20.37
N ASP A 28 7.96 -1.61 21.68
CA ASP A 28 7.05 -1.04 22.68
C ASP A 28 7.18 0.48 22.78
N LEU A 29 8.35 1.03 22.49
CA LEU A 29 8.66 2.45 22.53
C LEU A 29 9.27 2.92 21.20
N PRO A 30 9.17 4.22 20.87
CA PRO A 30 9.91 4.79 19.75
C PRO A 30 11.41 4.44 19.83
N PRO A 31 12.02 3.96 18.72
CA PRO A 31 13.43 3.67 18.70
C PRO A 31 14.27 4.95 18.82
N THR A 32 15.53 4.82 19.24
CA THR A 32 16.50 5.90 19.05
C THR A 32 16.78 6.07 17.55
N PRO A 33 17.12 7.28 17.07
CA PRO A 33 17.46 7.52 15.67
C PRO A 33 18.51 6.55 15.13
N LEU A 34 19.58 6.30 15.90
CA LEU A 34 20.65 5.37 15.52
C LEU A 34 20.15 3.92 15.40
N ALA A 35 19.35 3.45 16.35
CA ALA A 35 18.78 2.10 16.29
C ALA A 35 17.82 1.96 15.10
N PHE A 36 16.98 2.97 14.87
CA PHE A 36 16.07 2.98 13.72
C PHE A 36 16.82 2.92 12.39
N LEU A 37 17.84 3.76 12.23
CA LEU A 37 18.68 3.77 11.04
C LEU A 37 19.35 2.41 10.81
N ARG A 38 20.06 1.90 11.82
CA ARG A 38 20.86 0.67 11.73
C ARG A 38 20.01 -0.58 11.54
N ASP A 39 18.94 -0.72 12.32
CA ASP A 39 18.22 -1.99 12.48
C ASP A 39 17.01 -2.09 11.53
N HIS A 40 16.56 -0.97 10.96
CA HIS A 40 15.37 -0.91 10.10
C HIS A 40 15.60 -0.22 8.76
N VAL A 41 16.06 1.03 8.73
CA VAL A 41 16.19 1.78 7.47
C VAL A 41 17.30 1.22 6.56
N SER A 42 18.51 1.02 7.11
CA SER A 42 19.64 0.47 6.36
C SER A 42 19.33 -0.90 5.75
N PRO A 43 18.84 -1.91 6.52
CA PRO A 43 18.46 -3.20 5.96
C PRO A 43 17.14 -3.19 5.16
N GLY A 44 16.32 -2.15 5.27
CA GLY A 44 14.99 -2.10 4.63
C GLY A 44 13.98 -3.03 5.30
N ARG A 45 13.98 -3.07 6.64
CA ARG A 45 13.13 -3.94 7.47
C ARG A 45 11.97 -3.15 8.11
N PRO A 46 10.70 -3.54 7.88
CA PRO A 46 9.56 -2.86 8.49
C PRO A 46 9.54 -3.01 10.02
N LEU A 47 8.97 -2.00 10.67
CA LEU A 47 8.84 -1.92 12.13
C LEU A 47 7.45 -1.45 12.52
N LEU A 48 6.79 -2.16 13.43
CA LEU A 48 5.57 -1.72 14.08
C LEU A 48 5.88 -1.19 15.49
N VAL A 49 5.70 0.11 15.69
CA VAL A 49 5.86 0.77 16.99
C VAL A 49 4.50 0.87 17.67
N SER A 50 4.46 0.53 18.96
CA SER A 50 3.22 0.53 19.75
C SER A 50 2.57 1.91 19.86
N ALA A 51 1.35 1.94 20.42
CA ALA A 51 0.62 3.17 20.73
C ALA A 51 1.36 4.16 21.66
N ALA A 52 2.48 3.80 22.26
CA ALA A 52 3.35 4.74 22.94
C ALA A 52 3.87 5.85 22.02
N ALA A 53 3.99 5.61 20.71
CA ALA A 53 4.56 6.55 19.76
C ALA A 53 3.66 7.75 19.40
N THR A 54 2.35 7.65 19.63
CA THR A 54 1.36 8.69 19.28
C THR A 54 0.58 9.18 20.50
N ARG A 55 0.89 8.69 21.71
CA ARG A 55 0.12 8.99 22.93
C ARG A 55 0.06 10.50 23.24
N HIS A 56 1.08 11.25 22.86
CA HIS A 56 1.15 12.70 23.06
C HIS A 56 0.37 13.49 22.00
N TRP A 57 -0.08 12.88 20.90
CA TRP A 57 -0.87 13.54 19.87
C TRP A 57 -2.32 13.75 20.34
N PRO A 58 -2.84 14.99 20.34
CA PRO A 58 -4.26 15.24 20.56
C PRO A 58 -5.16 14.38 19.67
N ALA A 59 -4.75 14.15 18.42
CA ALA A 59 -5.49 13.37 17.42
C ALA A 59 -5.85 11.95 17.88
N ALA A 60 -5.00 11.30 18.67
CA ALA A 60 -5.22 9.94 19.17
C ALA A 60 -6.49 9.82 20.05
N SER A 61 -6.92 10.94 20.63
CA SER A 61 -8.15 11.01 21.44
C SER A 61 -9.29 11.76 20.75
N LEU A 62 -8.98 12.79 19.95
CA LEU A 62 -9.97 13.68 19.35
C LEU A 62 -10.58 13.12 18.07
N TRP A 63 -9.76 12.57 17.17
CA TRP A 63 -10.20 12.15 15.84
C TRP A 63 -11.10 10.89 15.81
N PRO A 64 -11.00 9.95 16.78
CA PRO A 64 -11.97 8.86 16.91
C PRO A 64 -13.37 9.31 17.32
N THR A 65 -13.56 10.55 17.79
CA THR A 65 -14.88 11.05 18.14
C THR A 65 -15.70 11.37 16.88
N GLU A 66 -17.03 11.33 17.00
CA GLU A 66 -17.89 11.55 15.83
C GLU A 66 -17.95 13.00 15.36
N SER A 67 -17.82 13.97 16.27
CA SER A 67 -18.08 15.38 15.98
C SER A 67 -16.82 16.21 15.74
N TYR A 68 -15.68 15.84 16.33
CA TYR A 68 -14.49 16.71 16.34
C TYR A 68 -14.02 17.11 14.93
N LEU A 69 -13.75 16.13 14.05
CA LEU A 69 -13.28 16.44 12.69
C LEU A 69 -14.36 17.20 11.88
N PRO A 70 -15.64 16.78 11.85
CA PRO A 70 -16.70 17.56 11.21
C PRO A 70 -16.81 19.01 11.70
N ASP A 71 -16.63 19.25 13.00
CA ASP A 71 -16.72 20.58 13.60
C ASP A 71 -15.47 21.43 13.29
N ALA A 72 -14.28 20.86 13.44
CA ALA A 72 -12.99 21.53 13.21
C ALA A 72 -12.80 21.89 11.72
N LEU A 73 -13.30 21.05 10.81
CA LEU A 73 -13.17 21.23 9.36
C LEU A 73 -14.49 21.65 8.69
N ARG A 74 -15.47 22.16 9.46
CA ARG A 74 -16.82 22.51 8.96
C ARG A 74 -16.86 23.45 7.77
N SER A 75 -15.83 24.29 7.61
CA SER A 75 -15.71 25.30 6.56
C SER A 75 -14.64 24.95 5.53
N THR A 76 -14.19 23.69 5.51
CA THR A 76 -13.11 23.21 4.65
C THR A 76 -13.67 22.34 3.54
N ASP A 77 -13.28 22.62 2.30
CA ASP A 77 -13.50 21.71 1.17
C ASP A 77 -12.30 20.77 1.02
N VAL A 78 -12.59 19.49 0.80
CA VAL A 78 -11.60 18.42 0.72
C VAL A 78 -11.81 17.54 -0.50
N SER A 79 -10.76 16.87 -0.93
CA SER A 79 -10.73 16.04 -2.13
C SER A 79 -11.14 14.61 -1.77
N VAL A 80 -12.30 14.17 -2.27
CA VAL A 80 -12.82 12.82 -2.07
C VAL A 80 -12.70 12.03 -3.36
N HIS A 81 -12.11 10.85 -3.27
CA HIS A 81 -11.96 9.92 -4.39
C HIS A 81 -13.13 8.96 -4.40
N LEU A 82 -13.81 8.86 -5.53
CA LEU A 82 -15.02 8.09 -5.75
C LEU A 82 -14.76 6.97 -6.75
N THR A 83 -15.13 5.76 -6.37
CA THR A 83 -15.02 4.53 -7.18
C THR A 83 -16.30 3.71 -7.04
N PRO A 84 -16.62 2.81 -7.97
CA PRO A 84 -17.82 1.98 -7.83
C PRO A 84 -17.70 0.90 -6.74
N ASP A 85 -16.49 0.44 -6.46
CA ASP A 85 -16.21 -0.78 -5.69
C ASP A 85 -15.16 -0.59 -4.58
N GLY A 86 -14.63 0.63 -4.43
CA GLY A 86 -13.61 0.96 -3.43
C GLY A 86 -12.17 0.73 -3.88
N ARG A 87 -11.95 0.35 -5.14
CA ARG A 87 -10.63 0.07 -5.71
C ARG A 87 -10.18 1.25 -6.59
N ALA A 88 -9.59 2.26 -5.96
CA ALA A 88 -8.91 3.32 -6.68
C ALA A 88 -7.49 2.89 -7.08
N ASP A 89 -7.00 3.40 -8.20
CA ASP A 89 -5.67 3.11 -8.72
C ASP A 89 -5.42 1.59 -8.77
N ALA A 90 -6.32 0.91 -9.47
CA ALA A 90 -6.37 -0.54 -9.54
C ALA A 90 -6.71 -0.99 -10.97
N LEU A 91 -6.52 -2.28 -11.25
CA LEU A 91 -6.92 -2.83 -12.54
C LEU A 91 -8.44 -3.01 -12.60
N ALA A 92 -9.02 -2.54 -13.70
CA ALA A 92 -10.43 -2.73 -14.03
C ALA A 92 -10.59 -3.34 -15.44
N PRO A 93 -11.74 -3.97 -15.74
CA PRO A 93 -12.04 -4.44 -17.09
C PRO A 93 -12.01 -3.28 -18.09
N HIS A 94 -11.34 -3.48 -19.22
CA HIS A 94 -11.22 -2.46 -20.25
C HIS A 94 -12.59 -2.18 -20.90
N PRO A 95 -13.09 -0.93 -20.93
CA PRO A 95 -14.48 -0.62 -21.31
C PRO A 95 -14.80 -0.90 -22.79
N ARG A 96 -13.76 -0.98 -23.65
CA ARG A 96 -13.89 -1.21 -25.10
C ARG A 96 -13.30 -2.53 -25.62
N ARG A 97 -12.59 -3.30 -24.79
CA ARG A 97 -11.81 -4.49 -25.21
C ARG A 97 -12.09 -5.65 -24.26
N PRO A 98 -13.01 -6.56 -24.60
CA PRO A 98 -13.34 -7.70 -23.75
C PRO A 98 -12.10 -8.54 -23.43
N GLY A 99 -11.95 -8.94 -22.16
CA GLY A 99 -10.80 -9.74 -21.69
C GLY A 99 -9.50 -8.97 -21.46
N ALA A 100 -9.44 -7.67 -21.80
CA ALA A 100 -8.32 -6.81 -21.46
C ALA A 100 -8.61 -6.03 -20.16
N SER A 101 -7.55 -5.58 -19.49
CA SER A 101 -7.62 -4.69 -18.33
C SER A 101 -7.02 -3.31 -18.64
N CYS A 102 -7.43 -2.31 -17.88
CA CYS A 102 -6.81 -0.99 -17.84
C CYS A 102 -6.54 -0.58 -16.39
N PHE A 103 -5.62 0.36 -16.19
CA PHE A 103 -5.41 1.01 -14.90
C PHE A 103 -6.49 2.07 -14.69
N ALA A 104 -7.29 1.94 -13.64
CA ALA A 104 -8.40 2.84 -13.35
C ALA A 104 -8.10 3.73 -12.14
N SER A 105 -8.02 5.04 -12.38
CA SER A 105 -7.98 6.06 -11.34
C SER A 105 -9.39 6.50 -10.92
N ALA A 106 -9.52 6.98 -9.68
CA ALA A 106 -10.80 7.40 -9.13
C ALA A 106 -11.35 8.69 -9.77
N HIS A 107 -12.66 8.89 -9.64
CA HIS A 107 -13.26 10.21 -9.86
C HIS A 107 -12.98 11.08 -8.62
N VAL A 108 -12.28 12.20 -8.78
CA VAL A 108 -12.00 13.11 -7.66
C VAL A 108 -13.02 14.24 -7.65
N ARG A 109 -13.67 14.44 -6.50
CA ARG A 109 -14.63 15.52 -6.27
C ARG A 109 -14.26 16.31 -5.02
N ARG A 110 -14.24 17.65 -5.14
CA ARG A 110 -14.10 18.52 -3.97
C ARG A 110 -15.46 18.77 -3.33
N VAL A 111 -15.57 18.50 -2.03
CA VAL A 111 -16.81 18.69 -1.26
C VAL A 111 -16.48 19.21 0.14
N GLY A 112 -17.44 19.88 0.79
CA GLY A 112 -17.30 20.28 2.18
C GLY A 112 -17.06 19.08 3.09
N PHE A 113 -16.15 19.19 4.07
CA PHE A 113 -15.71 18.07 4.89
C PHE A 113 -16.85 17.30 5.60
N PRO A 114 -17.89 17.95 6.18
CA PRO A 114 -19.02 17.21 6.73
C PRO A 114 -19.76 16.35 5.70
N ALA A 115 -19.82 16.79 4.43
CA ALA A 115 -20.39 16.00 3.35
C ALA A 115 -19.45 14.84 2.94
N ALA A 116 -18.13 15.07 2.91
CA ALA A 116 -17.14 14.01 2.70
C ALA A 116 -17.31 12.86 3.71
N VAL A 117 -17.41 13.19 5.01
CA VAL A 117 -17.61 12.20 6.07
C VAL A 117 -18.91 11.40 5.88
N ARG A 118 -20.01 12.05 5.46
CA ARG A 118 -21.27 11.36 5.14
C ARG A 118 -21.11 10.38 3.98
N LEU A 119 -20.44 10.80 2.89
CA LEU A 119 -20.16 9.94 1.73
C LEU A 119 -19.31 8.73 2.12
N ILE A 120 -18.25 8.94 2.90
CA ILE A 120 -17.32 7.87 3.32
C ILE A 120 -18.05 6.87 4.24
N ARG A 121 -18.83 7.34 5.22
CA ARG A 121 -19.61 6.46 6.10
C ARG A 121 -20.69 5.68 5.35
N GLY A 122 -21.35 6.32 4.41
CA GLY A 122 -22.41 5.72 3.60
C GLY A 122 -21.92 4.88 2.42
N SER A 123 -20.61 4.70 2.27
CA SER A 123 -20.02 3.95 1.15
C SER A 123 -20.36 2.47 1.22
N ASP A 124 -20.90 1.95 0.12
CA ASP A 124 -21.31 0.56 -0.04
C ASP A 124 -21.09 0.13 -1.50
N PRO A 125 -20.21 -0.85 -1.78
CA PRO A 125 -20.01 -1.39 -3.13
C PRO A 125 -21.31 -1.90 -3.78
N ALA A 126 -22.27 -2.40 -2.99
CA ALA A 126 -23.57 -2.84 -3.53
C ALA A 126 -24.41 -1.66 -4.05
N ALA A 127 -24.21 -0.46 -3.50
CA ALA A 127 -24.80 0.78 -4.00
C ALA A 127 -24.02 1.36 -5.19
N GLY A 128 -22.87 0.79 -5.55
CA GLY A 128 -22.05 1.22 -6.69
C GLY A 128 -21.29 2.53 -6.45
N LEU A 129 -21.05 2.91 -5.19
CA LEU A 129 -20.25 4.06 -4.82
C LEU A 129 -19.50 3.83 -3.50
N VAL A 130 -18.18 4.01 -3.56
CA VAL A 130 -17.28 4.05 -2.42
C VAL A 130 -16.45 5.31 -2.48
N ALA A 131 -16.47 6.06 -1.38
CA ALA A 131 -15.76 7.29 -1.16
C ALA A 131 -14.57 7.07 -0.22
N TYR A 132 -13.43 7.67 -0.56
CA TYR A 132 -12.22 7.61 0.24
C TYR A 132 -11.48 8.95 0.17
N ALA A 133 -11.16 9.55 1.32
CA ALA A 133 -10.26 10.69 1.37
C ALA A 133 -8.82 10.16 1.35
N GLN A 134 -8.22 10.17 0.17
CA GLN A 134 -6.92 9.55 -0.11
C GLN A 134 -6.01 10.42 -0.98
N GLN A 135 -6.16 11.75 -0.91
CA GLN A 135 -5.26 12.65 -1.61
C GLN A 135 -3.83 12.51 -1.05
N GLN A 136 -2.85 12.22 -1.89
CA GLN A 136 -1.47 11.91 -1.51
C GLN A 136 -0.50 13.04 -1.94
N ASP A 137 -0.93 14.28 -1.75
CA ASP A 137 -0.21 15.47 -2.20
C ASP A 137 -0.12 16.48 -1.04
N ASP A 138 0.54 16.05 0.02
CA ASP A 138 0.74 16.81 1.25
C ASP A 138 -0.56 17.34 1.88
N CYS A 139 -1.62 16.54 1.78
CA CYS A 139 -2.97 17.02 1.99
C CYS A 139 -3.23 17.47 3.44
N LEU A 140 -2.50 16.93 4.45
CA LEU A 140 -2.67 17.34 5.83
C LEU A 140 -2.27 18.81 6.04
N ARG A 141 -1.13 19.21 5.46
CA ARG A 141 -0.64 20.60 5.53
C ARG A 141 -1.39 21.52 4.56
N GLY A 142 -1.99 20.95 3.52
CA GLY A 142 -2.88 21.62 2.59
C GLY A 142 -4.33 21.68 3.08
N GLU A 143 -5.19 20.82 2.54
CA GLU A 143 -6.64 20.89 2.76
C GLU A 143 -7.09 20.59 4.20
N TYR A 144 -6.28 19.92 5.04
CA TYR A 144 -6.63 19.65 6.45
C TYR A 144 -5.87 20.51 7.46
N ALA A 145 -5.32 21.66 7.05
CA ALA A 145 -4.43 22.48 7.89
C ALA A 145 -5.01 22.86 9.27
N ALA A 146 -6.33 22.96 9.41
CA ALA A 146 -6.99 23.30 10.68
C ALA A 146 -6.78 22.25 11.79
N VAL A 147 -6.52 20.99 11.42
CA VAL A 147 -6.27 19.87 12.36
C VAL A 147 -4.82 19.38 12.32
N ALA A 148 -3.97 19.99 11.49
CA ALA A 148 -2.57 19.56 11.32
C ALA A 148 -1.74 19.66 12.62
N ARG A 149 -2.16 20.47 13.60
CA ARG A 149 -1.51 20.59 14.92
C ARG A 149 -1.90 19.50 15.91
N ASP A 150 -2.84 18.63 15.56
CA ASP A 150 -3.26 17.52 16.42
C ASP A 150 -2.29 16.33 16.35
N VAL A 151 -1.35 16.37 15.40
CA VAL A 151 -0.25 15.43 15.23
C VAL A 151 1.06 16.21 15.12
N ASP A 152 2.20 15.55 15.28
CA ASP A 152 3.49 16.20 15.05
C ASP A 152 3.66 16.54 13.55
N ALA A 153 4.36 17.64 13.24
CA ALA A 153 4.63 18.02 11.85
C ALA A 153 5.58 17.04 11.13
N HIS A 154 6.37 16.29 11.91
CA HIS A 154 7.26 15.22 11.46
C HIS A 154 7.50 14.26 12.63
N VAL A 155 8.06 13.08 12.38
CA VAL A 155 8.31 12.08 13.42
C VAL A 155 9.78 12.20 13.87
N PRO A 156 10.08 12.72 15.08
CA PRO A 156 11.43 13.18 15.42
C PRO A 156 12.53 12.12 15.26
N TRP A 157 12.29 10.91 15.76
CA TRP A 157 13.26 9.81 15.68
C TRP A 157 13.49 9.33 14.24
N ALA A 158 12.49 9.45 13.37
CA ALA A 158 12.62 9.09 11.96
C ALA A 158 13.34 10.18 11.18
N SER A 159 12.99 11.46 11.40
CA SER A 159 13.62 12.59 10.71
C SER A 159 15.11 12.71 11.06
N GLU A 160 15.48 12.51 12.32
CA GLU A 160 16.89 12.52 12.74
C GLU A 160 17.67 11.35 12.12
N ALA A 161 17.06 10.15 12.06
CA ALA A 161 17.69 8.98 11.46
C ALA A 161 17.88 9.11 9.94
N LEU A 162 16.87 9.65 9.24
CA LEU A 162 16.88 9.82 7.78
C LEU A 162 17.65 11.07 7.35
N GLY A 163 17.91 12.00 8.27
CA GLY A 163 18.63 13.24 8.01
C GLY A 163 17.81 14.27 7.21
N CYS A 164 16.49 14.11 7.12
CA CYS A 164 15.59 14.99 6.39
C CYS A 164 14.21 15.09 7.06
N LEU A 165 13.44 16.09 6.65
CA LEU A 165 12.02 16.25 7.01
C LEU A 165 11.13 15.57 5.95
N PRO A 166 9.88 15.20 6.29
CA PRO A 166 8.99 14.57 5.32
C PRO A 166 8.61 15.55 4.20
N GLU A 167 8.67 15.06 2.97
CA GLU A 167 8.24 15.81 1.77
C GLU A 167 6.73 16.01 1.76
N ALA A 168 5.97 15.01 2.22
CA ALA A 168 4.51 15.06 2.33
C ALA A 168 4.02 14.46 3.65
N VAL A 169 2.95 15.05 4.18
CA VAL A 169 2.17 14.50 5.29
C VAL A 169 0.72 14.38 4.83
N ASN A 170 0.20 13.15 4.75
CA ASN A 170 -1.14 12.90 4.21
C ASN A 170 -2.08 12.36 5.28
N LEU A 171 -3.31 12.87 5.24
CA LEU A 171 -4.44 12.37 6.02
C LEU A 171 -5.23 11.37 5.16
N TRP A 172 -5.63 10.25 5.76
CA TRP A 172 -6.45 9.23 5.14
C TRP A 172 -7.72 9.03 5.96
N ILE A 173 -8.89 9.11 5.32
CA ILE A 173 -10.18 8.81 5.94
C ILE A 173 -11.00 7.91 5.01
N GLY A 174 -11.28 6.69 5.44
CA GLY A 174 -12.06 5.71 4.68
C GLY A 174 -12.95 4.85 5.56
N ASN A 175 -13.61 3.87 4.95
CA ASN A 175 -14.31 2.78 5.64
C ASN A 175 -13.79 1.42 5.13
N SER A 176 -14.39 0.32 5.56
CA SER A 176 -13.96 -1.03 5.18
C SER A 176 -14.04 -1.35 3.69
N CYS A 177 -14.71 -0.52 2.89
CA CYS A 177 -14.91 -0.75 1.47
C CYS A 177 -13.74 -0.24 0.63
N SER A 178 -12.92 0.71 1.13
CA SER A 178 -11.78 1.21 0.36
C SER A 178 -10.57 0.29 0.50
N VAL A 179 -10.01 -0.12 -0.64
CA VAL A 179 -8.85 -1.02 -0.73
C VAL A 179 -7.83 -0.44 -1.69
N THR A 180 -6.57 -0.42 -1.28
CA THR A 180 -5.45 -0.02 -2.13
C THR A 180 -4.76 -1.27 -2.67
N SER A 181 -4.71 -1.39 -4.00
CA SER A 181 -4.09 -2.53 -4.70
C SER A 181 -2.57 -2.59 -4.50
N PHE A 182 -1.94 -3.70 -4.89
CA PHE A 182 -0.49 -3.83 -4.75
C PHE A 182 0.26 -2.79 -5.56
N HIS A 183 1.08 -1.99 -4.86
CA HIS A 183 1.99 -1.02 -5.45
C HIS A 183 3.21 -0.86 -4.54
N LYS A 184 4.16 -0.02 -4.94
CA LYS A 184 5.31 0.37 -4.12
C LYS A 184 5.58 1.87 -4.29
N ASP A 185 6.13 2.47 -3.25
CA ASP A 185 6.54 3.87 -3.26
C ASP A 185 8.07 4.00 -3.29
N HIS A 186 8.55 5.18 -3.66
CA HIS A 186 9.96 5.58 -3.49
C HIS A 186 10.14 6.41 -2.21
N TYR A 187 9.30 6.16 -1.19
CA TYR A 187 9.32 6.87 0.07
C TYR A 187 9.52 5.91 1.23
N ASP A 188 10.34 6.29 2.19
CA ASP A 188 10.31 5.72 3.52
C ASP A 188 9.06 6.26 4.23
N ASN A 189 8.11 5.37 4.49
CA ASN A 189 6.76 5.74 4.90
C ASN A 189 6.54 5.45 6.38
N ILE A 190 6.27 6.49 7.17
CA ILE A 190 5.88 6.35 8.57
C ILE A 190 4.36 6.49 8.65
N TYR A 191 3.66 5.37 8.83
CA TYR A 191 2.21 5.25 8.72
C TYR A 191 1.55 5.05 10.10
N ALA A 192 0.90 6.09 10.62
CA ALA A 192 0.24 6.08 11.92
C ALA A 192 -1.28 5.92 11.77
N VAL A 193 -1.88 4.97 12.50
CA VAL A 193 -3.36 4.81 12.54
C VAL A 193 -3.89 5.48 13.79
N LEU A 194 -4.96 6.28 13.66
CA LEU A 194 -5.55 7.07 14.75
C LEU A 194 -6.97 6.64 15.08
N SER A 195 -7.70 6.05 14.13
CA SER A 195 -8.99 5.39 14.38
C SER A 195 -9.10 4.14 13.52
N GLY A 196 -9.65 3.05 14.07
CA GLY A 196 -9.80 1.77 13.39
C GLY A 196 -8.48 1.01 13.25
N GLU A 197 -8.37 0.23 12.17
CA GLU A 197 -7.19 -0.57 11.84
C GLU A 197 -6.88 -0.52 10.33
N LYS A 198 -5.60 -0.64 9.98
CA LYS A 198 -5.12 -0.86 8.62
C LYS A 198 -4.48 -2.25 8.53
N HIS A 199 -4.79 -2.99 7.47
CA HIS A 199 -4.29 -4.34 7.23
C HIS A 199 -3.43 -4.35 5.99
N PHE A 200 -2.12 -4.53 6.18
CA PHE A 200 -1.13 -4.57 5.12
C PHE A 200 -0.79 -6.02 4.76
N LEU A 201 -0.77 -6.30 3.46
CA LEU A 201 0.02 -7.39 2.89
C LEU A 201 1.29 -6.80 2.32
N LEU A 202 2.45 -7.32 2.74
CA LEU A 202 3.77 -6.78 2.43
C LEU A 202 4.61 -7.84 1.70
N LEU A 203 5.27 -7.42 0.62
CA LEU A 203 6.30 -8.19 -0.06
C LEU A 203 7.57 -7.32 -0.20
N PRO A 204 8.76 -7.85 0.15
CA PRO A 204 10.00 -7.10 0.02
C PRO A 204 10.31 -6.78 -1.45
N PRO A 205 11.14 -5.76 -1.73
CA PRO A 205 11.50 -5.37 -3.10
C PRO A 205 12.12 -6.52 -3.93
N THR A 206 12.78 -7.47 -3.26
CA THR A 206 13.37 -8.68 -3.88
C THR A 206 12.34 -9.61 -4.51
N GLU A 207 11.06 -9.42 -4.24
CA GLU A 207 9.96 -10.24 -4.75
C GLU A 207 9.20 -9.60 -5.90
N HIS A 208 9.78 -8.56 -6.54
CA HIS A 208 9.18 -7.82 -7.65
C HIS A 208 8.48 -8.69 -8.72
N HIS A 209 9.15 -9.76 -9.20
CA HIS A 209 8.60 -10.63 -10.25
C HIS A 209 7.29 -11.33 -9.84
N ARG A 210 7.06 -11.49 -8.54
CA ARG A 210 5.82 -12.08 -8.02
C ARG A 210 4.62 -11.15 -8.18
N LEU A 211 4.82 -9.85 -8.42
CA LEU A 211 3.72 -8.89 -8.55
C LEU A 211 3.21 -8.78 -9.99
N HIS A 212 3.82 -9.49 -10.94
CA HIS A 212 3.44 -9.50 -12.36
C HIS A 212 3.14 -8.07 -12.86
N VAL A 213 4.08 -7.16 -12.67
CA VAL A 213 3.92 -5.76 -13.09
C VAL A 213 3.92 -5.71 -14.62
N ARG A 214 2.86 -5.12 -15.19
CA ARG A 214 2.66 -5.00 -16.64
C ARG A 214 2.18 -3.60 -16.99
N ASP A 215 2.33 -3.25 -18.25
CA ASP A 215 1.89 -1.97 -18.81
C ASP A 215 0.40 -2.01 -19.14
N TYR A 216 -0.37 -1.09 -18.55
CA TYR A 216 -1.80 -0.95 -18.77
C TYR A 216 -2.14 0.43 -19.32
N PRO A 217 -3.07 0.54 -20.27
CA PRO A 217 -3.60 1.84 -20.66
C PRO A 217 -4.36 2.45 -19.49
N ALA A 218 -4.22 3.75 -19.29
CA ALA A 218 -4.84 4.48 -18.19
C ALA A 218 -6.28 4.86 -18.51
N ALA A 219 -7.10 4.81 -17.48
CA ALA A 219 -8.49 5.19 -17.49
C ALA A 219 -8.83 5.90 -16.17
N ARG A 220 -9.95 6.62 -16.17
CA ARG A 220 -10.47 7.33 -15.00
C ARG A 220 -11.96 7.16 -14.89
N TYR A 221 -12.46 6.97 -13.69
CA TYR A 221 -13.89 7.02 -13.44
C TYR A 221 -14.43 8.45 -13.62
N VAL A 222 -15.58 8.56 -14.28
CA VAL A 222 -16.30 9.83 -14.49
C VAL A 222 -17.78 9.63 -14.20
N PRO A 223 -18.50 10.67 -13.72
CA PRO A 223 -19.94 10.60 -13.56
C PRO A 223 -20.65 10.38 -14.90
N VAL A 224 -21.73 9.60 -14.89
CA VAL A 224 -22.62 9.45 -16.05
C VAL A 224 -23.43 10.73 -16.27
N GLU A 225 -23.92 11.33 -15.18
CA GLU A 225 -24.65 12.59 -15.17
C GLU A 225 -24.01 13.56 -14.16
N GLU A 226 -23.86 14.82 -14.56
CA GLU A 226 -23.28 15.84 -13.69
C GLU A 226 -24.29 16.34 -12.65
N GLY A 227 -23.82 16.61 -11.43
CA GLY A 227 -24.61 17.26 -10.38
C GLY A 227 -25.34 16.34 -9.40
N GLU A 228 -25.30 15.01 -9.60
CA GLU A 228 -25.82 14.07 -8.60
C GLU A 228 -24.97 14.06 -7.32
N GLU A 229 -25.62 14.02 -6.15
CA GLU A 229 -24.94 13.91 -4.86
C GLU A 229 -24.19 12.57 -4.75
N VAL A 230 -24.80 11.49 -5.25
CA VAL A 230 -24.24 10.13 -5.34
C VAL A 230 -24.17 9.75 -6.82
N PRO A 231 -23.06 10.03 -7.52
CA PRO A 231 -23.00 9.86 -8.96
C PRO A 231 -22.85 8.39 -9.33
N LYS A 232 -23.59 7.94 -10.35
CA LYS A 232 -23.24 6.70 -11.06
C LYS A 232 -21.96 6.92 -11.85
N LEU A 233 -20.97 6.04 -11.69
CA LEU A 233 -19.68 6.17 -12.36
C LEU A 233 -19.58 5.24 -13.59
N ARG A 234 -18.89 5.73 -14.63
CA ARG A 234 -18.42 4.93 -15.76
C ARG A 234 -16.93 5.16 -15.98
N LEU A 235 -16.27 4.18 -16.59
CA LEU A 235 -14.84 4.24 -16.86
C LEU A 235 -14.57 4.84 -18.24
N GLU A 236 -13.72 5.86 -18.33
CA GLU A 236 -13.26 6.46 -19.58
C GLU A 236 -11.75 6.26 -19.74
N MET A 237 -11.31 5.90 -20.94
CA MET A 237 -9.89 5.86 -21.27
C MET A 237 -9.31 7.27 -21.34
N GLU A 238 -8.09 7.47 -20.85
CA GLU A 238 -7.39 8.76 -20.97
C GLU A 238 -6.99 9.03 -22.43
N GLU A 239 -7.14 10.30 -22.86
CA GLU A 239 -6.75 10.78 -24.19
C GLU A 239 -5.87 12.03 -24.02
N PRO A 240 -4.61 12.02 -24.48
CA PRO A 240 -3.92 10.92 -25.18
C PRO A 240 -3.70 9.69 -24.28
N GLU A 241 -3.58 8.51 -24.89
CA GLU A 241 -3.34 7.25 -24.15
C GLU A 241 -2.05 7.35 -23.33
N ARG A 242 -2.20 7.25 -22.01
CA ARG A 242 -1.11 7.11 -21.05
C ARG A 242 -1.00 5.64 -20.64
N VAL A 243 0.22 5.13 -20.52
CA VAL A 243 0.50 3.77 -20.04
C VAL A 243 1.03 3.82 -18.62
N VAL A 244 0.51 2.94 -17.76
CA VAL A 244 0.88 2.84 -16.34
C VAL A 244 1.34 1.41 -16.05
N PRO A 245 2.59 1.21 -15.58
CA PRO A 245 3.04 -0.08 -15.09
C PRO A 245 2.38 -0.37 -13.74
N TRP A 246 1.61 -1.44 -13.63
CA TRP A 246 0.86 -1.78 -12.42
C TRP A 246 0.86 -3.28 -12.12
N SER A 247 0.66 -3.66 -10.86
CA SER A 247 0.59 -5.07 -10.46
C SER A 247 -0.66 -5.74 -11.02
N SER A 248 -0.50 -6.93 -11.58
CA SER A 248 -1.63 -7.77 -12.05
C SER A 248 -2.34 -8.53 -10.92
N VAL A 249 -1.73 -8.56 -9.73
CA VAL A 249 -2.11 -9.47 -8.64
C VAL A 249 -3.28 -8.88 -7.85
N ASP A 250 -4.39 -9.63 -7.81
CA ASP A 250 -5.45 -9.43 -6.81
C ASP A 250 -5.31 -10.51 -5.71
N PRO A 251 -4.92 -10.17 -4.48
CA PRO A 251 -4.81 -11.13 -3.39
C PRO A 251 -6.17 -11.62 -2.86
N TYR A 252 -7.26 -10.91 -3.15
CA TYR A 252 -8.61 -11.24 -2.71
C TYR A 252 -9.63 -11.17 -3.87
N PRO A 253 -9.52 -12.07 -4.86
CA PRO A 253 -10.50 -12.19 -5.94
C PRO A 253 -11.90 -12.50 -5.38
N ALA A 254 -12.95 -11.96 -5.99
CA ALA A 254 -14.29 -11.98 -5.42
C ALA A 254 -14.99 -13.34 -5.52
N SER A 255 -14.55 -14.19 -6.45
CA SER A 255 -15.13 -15.51 -6.68
C SER A 255 -14.08 -16.62 -6.83
N PRO A 256 -14.44 -17.90 -6.62
CA PRO A 256 -13.55 -19.02 -6.88
C PRO A 256 -13.05 -19.09 -8.34
N GLU A 257 -13.87 -18.64 -9.29
CA GLU A 257 -13.50 -18.58 -10.72
C GLU A 257 -12.43 -17.51 -10.95
N GLU A 258 -12.61 -16.31 -10.40
CA GLU A 258 -11.59 -15.24 -10.47
C GLU A 258 -10.31 -15.64 -9.74
N MET A 259 -10.42 -16.35 -8.62
CA MET A 259 -9.27 -16.92 -7.91
C MET A 259 -8.52 -17.91 -8.80
N ALA A 260 -9.20 -18.82 -9.49
CA ALA A 260 -8.57 -19.75 -10.41
C ALA A 260 -7.88 -19.02 -11.58
N ALA A 261 -8.51 -17.98 -12.12
CA ALA A 261 -7.93 -17.13 -13.16
C ALA A 261 -6.68 -16.39 -12.68
N GLN A 262 -6.70 -15.85 -11.45
CA GLN A 262 -5.56 -15.19 -10.81
C GLN A 262 -4.42 -16.16 -10.52
N VAL A 263 -4.69 -17.35 -10.00
CA VAL A 263 -3.68 -18.42 -9.80
C VAL A 263 -3.03 -18.85 -11.12
N SER A 264 -3.81 -18.91 -12.19
CA SER A 264 -3.33 -19.26 -13.53
C SER A 264 -2.46 -18.16 -14.15
N SER A 265 -2.89 -16.90 -14.03
CA SER A 265 -2.24 -15.74 -14.65
C SER A 265 -1.07 -15.15 -13.85
N CYS A 266 -1.05 -15.36 -12.53
CA CYS A 266 -0.05 -14.84 -11.61
C CYS A 266 0.58 -15.96 -10.73
N PRO A 267 1.12 -17.04 -11.34
CA PRO A 267 1.53 -18.22 -10.58
C PRO A 267 2.68 -17.96 -9.60
N LEU A 268 3.57 -17.00 -9.87
CA LEU A 268 4.70 -16.67 -8.98
C LEU A 268 4.23 -16.05 -7.66
N TYR A 269 3.12 -15.33 -7.68
CA TYR A 269 2.48 -14.84 -6.46
C TYR A 269 1.90 -16.01 -5.66
N PHE A 270 0.96 -16.77 -6.23
CA PHE A 270 0.17 -17.74 -5.49
C PHE A 270 0.93 -19.01 -5.09
N LYS A 271 1.97 -19.38 -5.85
CA LYS A 271 2.83 -20.53 -5.52
C LYS A 271 4.09 -20.13 -4.75
N GLY A 272 4.35 -18.84 -4.60
CA GLY A 272 5.50 -18.32 -3.85
C GLY A 272 5.26 -18.22 -2.34
N PRO A 273 6.24 -17.71 -1.59
CA PRO A 273 6.10 -17.50 -0.15
C PRO A 273 4.90 -16.63 0.24
N ARG A 274 4.15 -16.99 1.28
CA ARG A 274 2.97 -16.20 1.69
C ARG A 274 3.36 -14.73 1.98
N PRO A 275 2.54 -13.73 1.59
CA PRO A 275 2.80 -12.34 1.94
C PRO A 275 2.92 -12.15 3.45
N ILE A 276 3.74 -11.18 3.85
CA ILE A 276 3.85 -10.76 5.25
C ILE A 276 2.61 -9.93 5.59
N ARG A 277 2.01 -10.16 6.75
CA ARG A 277 0.80 -9.52 7.24
C ARG A 277 1.16 -8.58 8.38
N CYS A 278 0.66 -7.35 8.30
CA CYS A 278 0.80 -6.38 9.38
C CYS A 278 -0.51 -5.65 9.59
N THR A 279 -1.13 -5.85 10.76
CA THR A 279 -2.24 -5.02 11.20
C THR A 279 -1.70 -3.89 12.07
N VAL A 280 -1.96 -2.65 11.64
CA VAL A 280 -1.63 -1.42 12.38
C VAL A 280 -2.93 -0.92 13.01
N ARG A 281 -2.96 -0.87 14.34
CA ARG A 281 -4.14 -0.47 15.12
C ARG A 281 -4.07 0.99 15.52
N ALA A 282 -5.21 1.54 15.95
CA ALA A 282 -5.27 2.87 16.54
C ALA A 282 -4.17 3.10 17.58
N GLY A 283 -3.39 4.15 17.38
CA GLY A 283 -2.22 4.54 18.13
C GLY A 283 -0.88 4.02 17.58
N GLU A 284 -0.86 2.88 16.88
CA GLU A 284 0.38 2.27 16.38
C GLU A 284 0.93 3.01 15.15
N ILE A 285 2.25 2.90 14.96
CA ILE A 285 2.97 3.42 13.79
C ILE A 285 3.66 2.26 13.08
N LEU A 286 3.42 2.11 11.78
CA LEU A 286 4.21 1.25 10.91
C LEU A 286 5.26 2.07 10.17
N TYR A 287 6.53 1.74 10.35
CA TYR A 287 7.54 2.05 9.35
C TYR A 287 7.45 1.03 8.22
N LEU A 288 7.05 1.51 7.04
CA LEU A 288 7.04 0.80 5.78
C LEU A 288 8.24 1.29 4.94
N PRO A 289 9.29 0.47 4.77
CA PRO A 289 10.48 0.90 4.07
C PRO A 289 10.21 1.19 2.59
N SER A 290 11.02 2.06 2.01
CA SER A 290 10.95 2.37 0.58
C SER A 290 11.03 1.13 -0.32
N MET A 291 10.34 1.19 -1.46
CA MET A 291 10.21 0.13 -2.47
C MET A 291 9.46 -1.14 -2.07
N TRP A 292 8.96 -1.25 -0.82
CA TRP A 292 8.17 -2.40 -0.42
C TRP A 292 6.82 -2.44 -1.12
N PHE A 293 6.49 -3.61 -1.68
CA PHE A 293 5.18 -3.83 -2.26
C PHE A 293 4.16 -4.01 -1.15
N HIS A 294 3.07 -3.28 -1.24
CA HIS A 294 2.04 -3.30 -0.23
C HIS A 294 0.64 -3.21 -0.82
N HIS A 295 -0.27 -4.01 -0.27
CA HIS A 295 -1.71 -3.96 -0.49
C HIS A 295 -2.37 -3.65 0.84
N VAL A 296 -3.34 -2.74 0.86
CA VAL A 296 -3.91 -2.19 2.10
C VAL A 296 -5.43 -2.30 2.09
N SER A 297 -5.96 -2.99 3.09
CA SER A 297 -7.39 -2.90 3.46
C SER A 297 -7.52 -2.29 4.86
N GLN A 298 -8.75 -2.05 5.32
CA GLN A 298 -8.98 -1.35 6.57
C GLN A 298 -10.26 -1.78 7.28
N SER A 299 -10.29 -1.58 8.59
CA SER A 299 -11.46 -1.78 9.43
C SER A 299 -11.79 -0.49 10.17
N PRO A 300 -13.05 -0.01 10.15
CA PRO A 300 -13.40 1.26 10.77
C PRO A 300 -13.35 1.18 12.30
N GLY A 301 -13.05 2.31 12.93
CA GLY A 301 -13.12 2.47 14.38
C GLY A 301 -14.55 2.75 14.88
N PRO A 302 -14.71 3.17 16.14
CA PRO A 302 -16.01 3.39 16.78
C PRO A 302 -16.92 4.40 16.05
N ASN A 303 -16.33 5.38 15.37
CA ASN A 303 -17.06 6.41 14.62
C ASN A 303 -17.36 6.01 13.16
N GLY A 304 -17.23 4.72 12.82
CA GLY A 304 -17.47 4.19 11.48
C GLY A 304 -16.41 4.56 10.44
N LEU A 305 -15.27 5.11 10.87
CA LEU A 305 -14.18 5.56 10.00
C LEU A 305 -12.86 4.91 10.39
N THR A 306 -12.05 4.57 9.41
CA THR A 306 -10.60 4.39 9.59
C THR A 306 -9.92 5.72 9.31
N ILE A 307 -9.11 6.20 10.25
CA ILE A 307 -8.39 7.46 10.14
C ILE A 307 -6.90 7.20 10.35
N ALA A 308 -6.07 7.65 9.43
CA ALA A 308 -4.61 7.50 9.50
C ALA A 308 -3.89 8.76 9.01
N VAL A 309 -2.65 8.93 9.46
CA VAL A 309 -1.71 9.94 8.94
C VAL A 309 -0.44 9.21 8.52
N ASN A 310 0.10 9.58 7.37
CA ASN A 310 1.40 9.08 6.96
C ASN A 310 2.38 10.22 6.64
N TYR A 311 3.65 9.96 6.89
CA TYR A 311 4.76 10.88 6.59
C TYR A 311 5.65 10.21 5.55
N TRP A 312 5.82 10.87 4.41
CA TRP A 312 6.69 10.40 3.33
C TRP A 312 8.02 11.14 3.36
N TYR A 313 9.09 10.38 3.54
CA TYR A 313 10.47 10.84 3.42
C TYR A 313 11.02 10.28 2.12
N ASP A 314 11.55 11.13 1.23
CA ASP A 314 12.13 10.64 -0.02
C ASP A 314 13.25 9.63 0.28
N MET A 315 13.28 8.56 -0.50
CA MET A 315 14.26 7.51 -0.29
C MET A 315 15.65 8.00 -0.67
N GLN A 316 16.68 7.43 -0.04
CA GLN A 316 18.03 7.55 -0.57
C GLN A 316 18.17 6.65 -1.80
N PHE A 317 18.47 7.24 -2.96
CA PHE A 317 18.73 6.51 -4.22
C PHE A 317 20.14 5.89 -4.21
N ASP A 318 20.33 4.91 -3.34
CA ASP A 318 21.59 4.25 -3.05
C ASP A 318 21.74 2.90 -3.81
N ILE A 319 22.67 2.06 -3.32
CA ILE A 319 22.94 0.74 -3.89
C ILE A 319 21.70 -0.18 -3.88
N LYS A 320 20.77 -0.04 -2.93
CA LYS A 320 19.53 -0.83 -2.88
C LYS A 320 18.65 -0.52 -4.09
N TYR A 321 18.54 0.76 -4.45
CA TYR A 321 17.81 1.18 -5.64
C TYR A 321 18.46 0.65 -6.93
N ALA A 322 19.80 0.68 -7.00
CA ALA A 322 20.53 0.12 -8.14
C ALA A 322 20.29 -1.40 -8.29
N TYR A 323 20.38 -2.16 -7.20
CA TYR A 323 20.11 -3.60 -7.20
C TYR A 323 18.64 -3.93 -7.48
N PHE A 324 17.70 -3.14 -6.98
CA PHE A 324 16.28 -3.30 -7.31
C PHE A 324 16.04 -3.14 -8.82
N ASN A 325 16.67 -2.14 -9.46
CA ASN A 325 16.56 -1.95 -10.91
C ASN A 325 17.22 -3.07 -11.71
N PHE A 326 18.38 -3.57 -11.25
CA PHE A 326 19.00 -4.75 -11.83
C PHE A 326 18.05 -5.95 -11.74
N LEU A 327 17.49 -6.24 -10.57
CA LEU A 327 16.53 -7.33 -10.37
C LEU A 327 15.32 -7.19 -11.30
N ARG A 328 14.73 -5.99 -11.40
CA ARG A 328 13.61 -5.69 -12.29
C ARG A 328 13.93 -5.92 -13.76
N SER A 329 15.18 -5.72 -14.18
CA SER A 329 15.61 -5.95 -15.57
C SER A 329 15.72 -7.43 -15.95
N LEU A 330 15.67 -8.34 -14.97
CA LEU A 330 15.74 -9.77 -15.23
C LEU A 330 14.38 -10.31 -15.67
N GLU A 331 14.36 -11.05 -16.78
CA GLU A 331 13.18 -11.79 -17.23
C GLU A 331 13.09 -13.14 -16.50
N ILE A 332 11.93 -13.43 -15.90
CA ILE A 332 11.68 -14.66 -15.15
C ILE A 332 10.42 -15.31 -15.72
N LYS A 333 10.50 -16.59 -16.12
CA LYS A 333 9.34 -17.32 -16.63
C LYS A 333 8.37 -17.70 -15.51
N ASP A 334 7.09 -17.70 -15.88
CA ASP A 334 5.95 -18.08 -15.02
C ASP A 334 5.82 -19.60 -14.80
N SER A 335 6.64 -20.42 -15.46
CA SER A 335 6.62 -21.88 -15.35
C SER A 335 7.16 -22.39 -14.00
N PRO A 336 6.77 -23.61 -13.55
CA PRO A 336 7.49 -24.31 -12.50
C PRO A 336 8.96 -24.48 -12.91
N LEU A 337 9.88 -24.47 -11.94
CA LEU A 337 11.21 -25.03 -12.20
C LEU A 337 10.99 -26.53 -12.43
N GLU A 338 11.44 -27.05 -13.58
CA GLU A 338 11.56 -28.49 -13.75
C GLU A 338 12.57 -28.96 -12.69
N ASN A 339 12.15 -29.86 -11.79
CA ASN A 339 13.07 -30.54 -10.88
C ASN A 339 13.94 -31.49 -11.73
N ASN A 340 15.02 -30.97 -12.32
CA ASN A 340 16.12 -31.82 -12.72
C ASN A 340 16.97 -32.09 -11.47
N ASP A 341 16.53 -33.05 -10.66
CA ASP A 341 17.34 -33.64 -9.59
C ASP A 341 18.45 -34.57 -10.15
N ASP A 342 18.54 -34.77 -11.47
CA ASP A 342 19.49 -35.70 -12.11
C ASP A 342 20.79 -35.04 -12.63
N ALA A 343 21.39 -34.12 -11.87
CA ALA A 343 22.68 -33.56 -12.25
C ALA A 343 23.65 -33.35 -11.08
N PHE A 344 23.69 -34.27 -10.11
CA PHE A 344 24.79 -34.36 -9.13
C PHE A 344 24.96 -35.79 -8.59
N GLU A 345 25.08 -36.78 -9.47
CA GLU A 345 25.76 -38.05 -9.14
C GLU A 345 26.69 -38.43 -10.30
N GLY A 346 28.01 -38.43 -10.04
CA GLY A 346 28.94 -39.14 -10.91
C GLY A 346 30.23 -38.43 -11.32
N GLU A 347 30.96 -37.78 -10.41
CA GLU A 347 32.43 -37.75 -10.49
C GLU A 347 33.00 -37.83 -9.05
N LEU A 348 32.87 -39.01 -8.44
CA LEU A 348 33.77 -39.42 -7.36
C LEU A 348 34.89 -40.23 -8.00
N GLU A 349 36.08 -39.66 -7.92
CA GLU A 349 37.36 -40.23 -8.33
C GLU A 349 37.57 -41.62 -7.71
N GLU A 350 37.57 -42.67 -8.53
CA GLU A 350 38.35 -43.87 -8.23
C GLU A 350 39.77 -43.69 -8.79
N LYS A 351 40.68 -43.22 -7.94
CA LYS A 351 42.10 -43.56 -8.06
C LYS A 351 42.41 -44.59 -6.99
N ASN A 352 42.42 -45.86 -7.37
CA ASN A 352 43.19 -46.89 -6.71
C ASN A 352 43.86 -47.77 -7.78
N GLU A 353 45.14 -47.99 -7.56
CA GLU A 353 46.15 -48.76 -8.31
C GLU A 353 46.93 -48.05 -9.42
#